data_AF-A0A2V9GN96-F1
#
_entry.id   AF-A0A2V9GN96-F1
#
_cell.length_a   1.000
_cell.length_b   1.000
_cell.length_c   1.000
_cell.angle_alpha   90.00
_cell.angle_beta   90.00
_cell.angle_gamma   90.00
#
_symmetry.space_group_name_H-M   'P 1'
#
loop_
_entity.id
_entity.type
_entity.pdbx_description
1 polymer ?
#
loop_
_entity_poly.entity_id
_entity_poly.type
_entity_poly.pdbx_seq_one_letter_code
_entity_poly.pdbx_strand_id
1 'polypeptide(L)'
;MALEFSICEVRWERYRRVSENPHTREWLKFQAARGLAANTIEAYGRDLDRYLGFLETENIPFHSVIRPTIGAYIRSITQLEVPRVSRKGMEARSALANATLQQHLTVVRLFHDFLVEERVCARNPLRPLIGGRGLIQRHHRLPWIPSEEEWQNILQVCKQEPLRNRVMLAMSYDAALRREEICSLEVADIDPAHRLLRIRLEVTKNRRERVVPYSLAT
;
A
#
# COMPACT_ATOMS: atom_id res chain seq x y z
N MET A 1 -14.65 27.57 -5.04
CA MET A 1 -13.68 26.83 -4.20
C MET A 1 -13.22 25.63 -5.02
N ALA A 2 -12.15 25.81 -5.80
CA ALA A 2 -11.65 24.76 -6.67
C ALA A 2 -11.06 23.66 -5.78
N LEU A 3 -11.59 22.44 -5.89
CA LEU A 3 -10.86 21.26 -5.47
C LEU A 3 -9.62 21.21 -6.36
N GLU A 4 -8.49 21.71 -5.85
CA GLU A 4 -7.18 21.34 -6.39
C GLU A 4 -7.06 19.82 -6.20
N PHE A 5 -7.55 19.07 -7.18
CA PHE A 5 -7.20 17.68 -7.32
C PHE A 5 -5.69 17.68 -7.58
N SER A 6 -4.91 17.50 -6.52
CA SER A 6 -3.49 17.22 -6.64
C SER A 6 -3.37 15.92 -7.43
N ILE A 7 -3.23 16.05 -8.75
CA ILE A 7 -2.95 14.93 -9.65
C ILE A 7 -1.56 14.46 -9.25
N CYS A 8 -1.47 13.22 -8.76
CA CYS A 8 -0.17 12.65 -8.47
C CYS A 8 0.60 12.51 -9.79
N GLU A 9 1.71 13.22 -9.92
CA GLU A 9 2.57 13.09 -11.09
C GLU A 9 3.19 11.69 -11.13
N VAL A 10 3.02 11.00 -12.24
CA VAL A 10 3.50 9.62 -12.41
C VAL A 10 4.97 9.65 -12.83
N ARG A 11 5.82 9.01 -12.04
CA ARG A 11 7.26 8.83 -12.29
C ARG A 11 7.51 7.69 -13.28
N TRP A 12 7.36 7.97 -14.57
CA TRP A 12 7.43 6.99 -15.67
C TRP A 12 8.76 6.23 -15.75
N GLU A 13 9.86 6.85 -15.33
CA GLU A 13 11.21 6.29 -15.31
C GLU A 13 11.32 5.03 -14.44
N ARG A 14 10.38 4.81 -13.53
CA ARG A 14 10.35 3.65 -12.64
C ARG A 14 9.66 2.42 -13.25
N TYR A 15 8.88 2.60 -14.33
CA TYR A 15 8.00 1.58 -14.90
C TYR A 15 8.15 1.55 -16.43
N ARG A 16 9.27 1.03 -16.92
CA ARG A 16 9.62 1.05 -18.35
C ARG A 16 8.53 0.41 -19.22
N ARG A 17 8.03 -0.77 -18.87
CA ARG A 17 7.02 -1.48 -19.69
C ARG A 17 5.67 -0.76 -19.66
N VAL A 18 5.36 -0.14 -18.52
CA VAL A 18 4.14 0.66 -18.37
C VAL A 18 4.21 1.95 -19.19
N SER A 19 5.39 2.57 -19.32
CA SER A 19 5.52 3.80 -20.10
C SER A 19 5.54 3.56 -21.62
N GLU A 20 6.05 2.39 -22.05
CA GLU A 20 6.13 1.99 -23.45
C GLU A 20 4.78 1.57 -24.07
N ASN A 21 3.86 1.02 -23.27
CA ASN A 21 2.56 0.57 -23.77
C ASN A 21 1.45 1.65 -23.60
N PRO A 22 0.72 2.02 -24.67
CA PRO A 22 -0.31 3.07 -24.60
C PRO A 22 -1.43 2.80 -23.59
N HIS A 23 -1.96 1.57 -23.54
CA HIS A 23 -3.08 1.23 -22.66
C HIS A 23 -2.69 1.23 -21.18
N THR A 24 -1.49 0.74 -20.87
CA THR A 24 -1.00 0.69 -19.48
C THR A 24 -0.66 2.10 -18.98
N ARG A 25 -0.09 2.94 -19.86
CA ARG A 25 0.15 4.36 -19.59
C ARG A 25 -1.15 5.11 -19.33
N GLU A 26 -2.15 4.92 -20.17
CA GLU A 26 -3.47 5.54 -20.02
C GLU A 26 -4.16 5.09 -18.75
N TRP A 27 -4.14 3.79 -18.45
CA TRP A 27 -4.69 3.26 -17.21
C TRP A 27 -4.04 3.87 -15.97
N LEU A 28 -2.71 3.97 -15.92
CA LEU A 28 -2.02 4.51 -14.75
C LEU A 28 -2.28 6.01 -14.58
N LYS A 29 -2.41 6.77 -15.69
CA LYS A 29 -2.89 8.16 -15.67
C LYS A 29 -4.31 8.26 -15.13
N PHE A 30 -5.22 7.40 -15.59
CA PHE A 30 -6.59 7.34 -15.12
C PHE A 30 -6.65 7.06 -13.61
N GLN A 31 -5.84 6.12 -13.10
CA GLN A 31 -5.75 5.86 -11.66
C GLN A 31 -5.21 7.06 -10.88
N ALA A 32 -4.21 7.77 -11.42
CA ALA A 32 -3.66 8.98 -10.79
C ALA A 32 -4.68 10.12 -10.70
N ALA A 33 -5.55 10.27 -11.71
CA ALA A 33 -6.61 11.28 -11.74
C ALA A 33 -7.74 11.02 -10.71
N ARG A 34 -7.83 9.81 -10.16
CA ARG A 34 -8.85 9.45 -9.13
C ARG A 34 -8.51 9.96 -7.73
N GLY A 35 -7.43 10.74 -7.58
CA GLY A 35 -6.98 11.25 -6.30
C GLY A 35 -6.56 10.13 -5.36
N LEU A 36 -5.90 9.08 -5.84
CA LEU A 36 -5.26 8.08 -4.99
C LEU A 36 -3.99 8.67 -4.36
N ALA A 37 -3.53 8.09 -3.25
CA ALA A 37 -2.26 8.49 -2.63
C ALA A 37 -1.07 8.17 -3.56
N ALA A 38 -0.02 8.98 -3.52
CA ALA A 38 1.18 8.79 -4.35
C ALA A 38 1.79 7.38 -4.20
N ASN A 39 1.90 6.90 -2.96
CA ASN A 39 2.39 5.55 -2.66
C ASN A 39 1.53 4.44 -3.29
N THR A 40 0.22 4.68 -3.44
CA THR A 40 -0.68 3.73 -4.12
C THR A 40 -0.45 3.72 -5.62
N ILE A 41 -0.25 4.89 -6.24
CA ILE A 41 0.10 4.98 -7.67
C ILE A 41 1.46 4.34 -7.94
N GLU A 42 2.45 4.58 -7.09
CA GLU A 42 3.76 3.94 -7.23
C GLU A 42 3.69 2.41 -7.04
N ALA A 43 2.85 1.94 -6.13
CA ALA A 43 2.59 0.52 -5.97
C ALA A 43 1.91 -0.07 -7.22
N TYR A 44 0.90 0.61 -7.76
CA TYR A 44 0.18 0.17 -8.96
C TYR A 44 1.11 0.11 -10.17
N GLY A 45 1.95 1.13 -10.38
CA GLY A 45 2.93 1.17 -11.45
C GLY A 45 3.93 0.01 -11.37
N ARG A 46 4.51 -0.25 -10.19
CA ARG A 46 5.45 -1.39 -10.00
C ARG A 46 4.80 -2.74 -10.22
N ASP A 47 3.62 -2.92 -9.66
CA ASP A 47 2.91 -4.19 -9.72
C ASP A 47 2.46 -4.48 -11.16
N LEU A 48 2.03 -3.44 -11.90
CA LEU A 48 1.70 -3.55 -13.31
C LEU A 48 2.95 -3.84 -14.15
N ASP A 49 4.05 -3.10 -13.99
CA ASP A 49 5.30 -3.34 -14.73
C ASP A 49 5.80 -4.77 -14.57
N ARG A 50 5.72 -5.31 -13.34
CA ARG A 50 6.06 -6.71 -13.05
C ARG A 50 5.13 -7.68 -13.78
N TYR A 51 3.83 -7.40 -13.83
CA TYR A 51 2.87 -8.21 -14.57
C TYR A 51 3.14 -8.18 -16.08
N LEU A 52 3.48 -7.01 -16.64
CA LEU A 52 3.86 -6.88 -18.04
C LEU A 52 5.12 -7.68 -18.36
N GLY A 53 6.13 -7.65 -17.48
CA GLY A 53 7.36 -8.44 -17.67
C GLY A 53 7.10 -9.94 -17.68
N PHE A 54 6.17 -10.43 -16.85
CA PHE A 54 5.72 -11.83 -16.91
C PHE A 54 5.05 -12.15 -18.26
N LEU A 55 4.14 -11.30 -18.73
CA LEU A 55 3.45 -11.51 -20.00
C LEU A 55 4.39 -11.48 -21.21
N GLU A 56 5.38 -10.58 -21.22
CA GLU A 56 6.43 -10.54 -22.24
C GLU A 56 7.27 -11.82 -22.24
N THR A 57 7.62 -12.35 -21.07
CA THR A 57 8.43 -13.57 -20.93
C THR A 57 7.69 -14.80 -21.46
N GLU A 58 6.38 -14.87 -21.20
CA GLU A 58 5.50 -15.95 -21.68
C GLU A 58 4.97 -15.70 -23.10
N ASN A 59 5.29 -14.56 -23.72
CA ASN A 59 4.79 -14.10 -25.02
C ASN A 59 3.25 -14.10 -25.13
N ILE A 60 2.56 -13.62 -24.09
CA ILE A 60 1.10 -13.58 -23.99
C ILE A 60 0.58 -12.15 -24.13
N PRO A 61 -0.22 -11.82 -25.16
CA PRO A 61 -0.83 -10.49 -25.29
C PRO A 61 -1.97 -10.29 -24.28
N PHE A 62 -2.23 -9.04 -23.88
CA PHE A 62 -3.20 -8.70 -22.82
C PHE A 62 -4.60 -9.26 -23.06
N HIS A 63 -5.07 -9.20 -24.32
CA HIS A 63 -6.41 -9.65 -24.70
C HIS A 63 -6.59 -11.18 -24.67
N SER A 64 -5.49 -11.94 -24.63
CA SER A 64 -5.51 -13.41 -24.60
C SER A 64 -5.28 -13.97 -23.19
N VAL A 65 -5.18 -13.11 -22.18
CA VAL A 65 -4.95 -13.55 -20.80
C VAL A 65 -6.19 -14.28 -20.28
N ILE A 66 -5.99 -15.52 -19.84
CA ILE A 66 -7.01 -16.35 -19.21
C ILE A 66 -6.70 -16.58 -17.73
N ARG A 67 -7.66 -17.12 -16.99
CA ARG A 67 -7.51 -17.40 -15.56
C ARG A 67 -6.29 -18.30 -15.23
N PRO A 68 -5.96 -19.35 -16.02
CA PRO A 68 -4.72 -20.10 -15.87
C PRO A 68 -3.44 -19.25 -15.97
N THR A 69 -3.40 -18.25 -16.86
CA THR A 69 -2.28 -17.30 -16.99
C THR A 69 -2.07 -16.51 -15.71
N ILE A 70 -3.16 -16.05 -15.06
CA ILE A 70 -3.07 -15.36 -13.76
C ILE A 70 -2.54 -16.31 -12.68
N GLY A 71 -2.93 -17.59 -12.71
CA GLY A 71 -2.38 -18.60 -11.81
C GLY A 71 -0.87 -18.80 -11.99
N ALA A 72 -0.39 -18.82 -13.24
CA ALA A 72 1.03 -18.88 -13.56
C ALA A 72 1.78 -17.62 -13.11
N TYR A 73 1.19 -16.44 -13.29
CA TYR A 73 1.75 -15.18 -12.77
C TYR A 73 1.90 -15.19 -11.25
N ILE A 74 0.87 -15.65 -10.50
CA ILE A 74 0.96 -15.74 -9.04
C ILE A 74 2.12 -16.68 -8.65
N ARG A 75 2.25 -17.84 -9.33
CA ARG A 75 3.34 -18.78 -9.07
C ARG A 75 4.70 -18.14 -9.30
N SER A 76 4.88 -17.46 -10.44
CA SER A 76 6.16 -16.82 -10.77
C SER A 76 6.54 -15.78 -9.71
N ILE A 77 5.61 -14.92 -9.28
CA ILE A 77 5.92 -13.92 -8.26
C ILE A 77 6.10 -14.53 -6.85
N THR A 78 5.50 -15.68 -6.54
CA THR A 78 5.71 -16.36 -5.24
C THR A 78 7.03 -17.12 -5.17
N GLN A 79 7.58 -17.53 -6.30
CA GLN A 79 8.85 -18.26 -6.41
C GLN A 79 10.06 -17.32 -6.45
N LEU A 80 9.85 -16.03 -6.68
CA LEU A 80 10.90 -15.03 -6.55
C LEU A 80 11.36 -14.97 -5.09
N GLU A 81 12.57 -15.46 -4.83
CA GLU A 81 13.24 -15.32 -3.55
C GLU A 81 13.32 -13.84 -3.19
N VAL A 82 12.59 -13.42 -2.15
CA VAL A 82 12.74 -12.07 -1.62
C VAL A 82 13.92 -12.12 -0.65
N PRO A 83 15.01 -11.35 -0.87
CA PRO A 83 16.03 -11.18 0.15
C PRO A 83 15.38 -10.41 1.30
N ARG A 84 14.94 -11.14 2.33
CA ARG A 84 14.58 -10.52 3.61
C ARG A 84 15.70 -10.82 4.59
N VAL A 85 16.17 -9.76 5.24
CA VAL A 85 17.04 -9.85 6.40
C VAL A 85 16.38 -10.82 7.39
N SER A 86 16.94 -12.02 7.52
CA SER A 86 16.54 -13.00 8.53
C SER A 86 16.73 -12.36 9.90
N ARG A 87 15.66 -11.80 10.45
CA ARG A 87 15.63 -11.50 11.89
C ARG A 87 15.64 -12.85 12.60
N LYS A 88 16.66 -13.04 13.45
CA LYS A 88 16.88 -14.23 14.27
C LYS A 88 15.56 -14.64 14.93
N GLY A 89 15.01 -15.81 14.54
CA GLY A 89 13.75 -16.35 15.08
C GLY A 89 12.53 -16.32 14.13
N MET A 90 12.61 -15.71 12.95
CA MET A 90 11.52 -15.77 11.95
C MET A 90 11.93 -16.69 10.80
N GLU A 91 11.19 -17.80 10.62
CA GLU A 91 11.39 -18.74 9.50
C GLU A 91 11.60 -17.98 8.19
N ALA A 92 12.65 -18.32 7.45
CA ALA A 92 12.92 -17.80 6.12
C ALA A 92 11.78 -18.21 5.19
N ARG A 93 10.71 -17.41 5.15
CA ARG A 93 9.61 -17.61 4.22
C ARG A 93 10.03 -17.00 2.90
N SER A 94 10.46 -17.87 1.99
CA SER A 94 10.74 -17.56 0.58
C SER A 94 9.51 -17.03 -0.18
N ALA A 95 8.31 -17.15 0.38
CA ALA A 95 7.07 -16.69 -0.23
C ALA A 95 6.72 -15.23 0.11
N LEU A 96 6.24 -14.48 -0.90
CA LEU A 96 5.61 -13.17 -0.71
C LEU A 96 4.47 -13.23 0.32
N ALA A 97 4.29 -12.14 1.06
CA ALA A 97 3.18 -12.05 2.01
C ALA A 97 1.84 -12.06 1.25
N ASN A 98 0.81 -12.69 1.85
CA ASN A 98 -0.54 -12.76 1.27
C ASN A 98 -1.09 -11.37 0.89
N ALA A 99 -0.86 -10.36 1.73
CA ALA A 99 -1.28 -8.98 1.46
C ALA A 99 -0.62 -8.41 0.18
N THR A 100 0.66 -8.71 -0.05
CA THR A 100 1.38 -8.31 -1.26
C THR A 100 0.79 -8.99 -2.50
N LEU A 101 0.50 -10.29 -2.43
CA LEU A 101 -0.15 -11.00 -3.53
C LEU A 101 -1.54 -10.46 -3.84
N GLN A 102 -2.33 -10.13 -2.81
CA GLN A 102 -3.65 -9.49 -2.99
C GLN A 102 -3.55 -8.12 -3.64
N GLN A 103 -2.50 -7.34 -3.33
CA GLN A 103 -2.24 -6.07 -3.97
C GLN A 103 -1.93 -6.26 -5.46
N HIS A 104 -1.02 -7.18 -5.81
CA HIS A 104 -0.75 -7.54 -7.20
C HIS A 104 -2.04 -7.92 -7.95
N LEU A 105 -2.87 -8.80 -7.37
CA LEU A 105 -4.14 -9.18 -7.99
C LEU A 105 -5.12 -8.02 -8.11
N THR A 106 -5.11 -7.08 -7.17
CA THR A 106 -5.94 -5.88 -7.26
C THR A 106 -5.55 -5.05 -8.47
N VAL A 107 -4.25 -4.85 -8.69
CA VAL A 107 -3.71 -4.10 -9.84
C VAL A 107 -4.09 -4.78 -11.15
N VAL A 108 -3.82 -6.08 -11.28
CA VAL A 108 -4.15 -6.83 -12.50
C VAL A 108 -5.67 -6.83 -12.75
N ARG A 109 -6.49 -6.99 -11.71
CA ARG A 109 -7.96 -6.93 -11.85
C ARG A 109 -8.40 -5.56 -12.35
N LEU A 110 -7.94 -4.48 -11.73
CA LEU A 110 -8.33 -3.11 -12.10
C LEU A 110 -7.86 -2.72 -13.50
N PHE A 111 -6.70 -3.23 -13.93
CA PHE A 111 -6.22 -3.04 -15.30
C PHE A 111 -7.08 -3.79 -16.32
N HIS A 112 -7.41 -5.06 -16.07
CA HIS A 112 -8.30 -5.82 -16.95
C HIS A 112 -9.74 -5.31 -16.94
N ASP A 113 -10.22 -4.72 -15.84
CA ASP A 113 -11.52 -4.01 -15.83
C ASP A 113 -11.49 -2.82 -16.80
N PHE A 114 -10.43 -2.01 -16.76
CA PHE A 114 -10.23 -0.91 -17.70
C PHE A 114 -10.13 -1.39 -19.16
N LEU A 115 -9.38 -2.46 -19.44
CA LEU A 115 -9.28 -3.00 -20.81
C LEU A 115 -10.63 -3.51 -21.36
N VAL A 116 -11.53 -3.97 -20.48
CA VAL A 116 -12.89 -4.34 -20.87
C VAL A 116 -13.73 -3.10 -21.19
N GLU A 117 -13.61 -2.04 -20.38
CA GLU A 117 -14.26 -0.76 -20.63
C GLU A 117 -13.81 -0.14 -21.98
N GLU A 118 -12.51 -0.24 -22.28
CA GLU A 118 -11.90 0.18 -23.56
C GLU A 118 -12.15 -0.79 -24.73
N ARG A 119 -12.94 -1.87 -24.52
CA ARG A 119 -13.26 -2.90 -25.52
C ARG A 119 -12.04 -3.63 -26.12
N VAL A 120 -10.89 -3.58 -25.46
CA VAL A 120 -9.67 -4.32 -25.83
C VAL A 120 -9.80 -5.78 -25.42
N CYS A 121 -10.36 -6.03 -24.24
CA CYS A 121 -10.64 -7.37 -23.72
C CYS A 121 -12.16 -7.62 -23.73
N ALA A 122 -12.59 -8.80 -24.17
CA ALA A 122 -14.00 -9.17 -24.05
C ALA A 122 -14.43 -9.34 -22.58
N ARG A 123 -13.49 -9.73 -21.71
CA ARG A 123 -13.78 -10.02 -20.30
C ARG A 123 -12.54 -9.95 -19.40
N ASN A 124 -12.75 -9.62 -18.12
CA ASN A 124 -11.73 -9.67 -17.10
C ASN A 124 -11.50 -11.12 -16.59
N PRO A 125 -10.29 -11.71 -16.71
CA PRO A 125 -9.99 -13.07 -16.28
C PRO A 125 -10.05 -13.28 -14.76
N LEU A 126 -10.02 -12.21 -13.96
CA LEU A 126 -10.14 -12.25 -12.50
C LEU A 126 -11.57 -12.13 -11.99
N ARG A 127 -12.54 -11.75 -12.84
CA ARG A 127 -13.96 -11.74 -12.44
C ARG A 127 -14.54 -13.15 -12.57
N PRO A 128 -15.04 -13.78 -11.49
CA PRO A 128 -15.68 -15.09 -11.58
C PRO A 128 -16.92 -15.03 -12.49
N LEU A 129 -17.27 -16.16 -13.13
CA LEU A 129 -18.52 -16.29 -13.90
C LEU A 129 -19.72 -16.22 -12.95
N ILE A 130 -19.75 -17.10 -11.95
CA ILE A 130 -20.75 -17.16 -10.86
C ILE A 130 -20.08 -17.87 -9.66
N GLY A 131 -20.31 -17.44 -8.41
CA GLY A 131 -19.98 -18.19 -7.19
C GLY A 131 -18.49 -18.48 -6.90
N GLY A 132 -17.56 -17.93 -7.68
CA GLY A 132 -16.14 -18.27 -7.56
C GLY A 132 -15.46 -17.62 -6.35
N ARG A 133 -14.71 -18.43 -5.58
CA ARG A 133 -13.76 -17.92 -4.58
C ARG A 133 -12.65 -17.11 -5.28
N GLY A 134 -12.15 -16.08 -4.61
CA GLY A 134 -10.98 -15.32 -5.08
C GLY A 134 -9.77 -16.24 -5.29
N LEU A 135 -8.91 -15.92 -6.25
CA LEU A 135 -7.73 -16.73 -6.60
C LEU A 135 -6.80 -16.97 -5.40
N ILE A 136 -6.81 -16.07 -4.43
CA ILE A 136 -6.05 -16.17 -3.19
C ILE A 136 -7.02 -15.93 -2.03
N GLN A 137 -6.96 -16.80 -1.02
CA GLN A 137 -7.71 -16.58 0.22
C GLN A 137 -7.16 -15.35 0.94
N ARG A 138 -8.08 -14.52 1.44
CA ARG A 138 -7.72 -13.37 2.27
C ARG A 138 -7.46 -13.88 3.69
N HIS A 139 -6.19 -14.01 4.05
CA HIS A 139 -5.83 -14.33 5.43
C HIS A 139 -5.79 -13.05 6.25
N HIS A 140 -6.60 -12.98 7.31
CA HIS A 140 -6.48 -11.93 8.31
C HIS A 140 -5.56 -12.44 9.42
N ARG A 141 -4.32 -11.96 9.47
CA ARG A 141 -3.47 -12.18 10.64
C ARG A 141 -3.86 -11.17 11.69
N LEU A 142 -4.07 -11.64 12.92
CA LEU A 142 -4.24 -10.76 14.05
C LEU A 142 -2.95 -9.94 14.24
N PRO A 143 -3.07 -8.65 14.62
CA PRO A 143 -1.91 -7.88 14.99
C PRO A 143 -1.19 -8.57 16.15
N TRP A 144 0.14 -8.57 16.11
CA TRP A 144 0.93 -8.99 17.25
C TRP A 144 0.80 -7.93 18.36
N ILE A 145 0.59 -8.39 19.59
CA ILE A 145 0.51 -7.56 20.78
C ILE A 145 1.69 -7.99 21.66
N PRO A 146 2.57 -7.06 22.07
CA PRO A 146 3.69 -7.39 22.95
C PRO A 146 3.19 -7.91 24.30
N SER A 147 3.93 -8.84 24.89
CA SER A 147 3.79 -9.17 26.31
C SER A 147 4.25 -8.01 27.19
N GLU A 148 3.91 -8.05 28.47
CA GLU A 148 4.34 -7.02 29.43
C GLU A 148 5.87 -6.89 29.48
N GLU A 149 6.59 -8.02 29.48
CA GLU A 149 8.06 -8.01 29.50
C GLU A 149 8.64 -7.38 28.23
N GLU A 150 8.11 -7.74 27.06
CA GLU A 150 8.52 -7.14 25.78
C GLU A 150 8.22 -5.64 25.75
N TRP A 151 7.08 -5.23 26.30
CA TRP A 151 6.71 -3.82 26.40
C TRP A 151 7.66 -3.04 27.32
N GLN A 152 7.98 -3.58 28.49
CA GLN A 152 8.97 -2.97 29.39
C GLN A 152 10.34 -2.83 28.71
N ASN A 153 10.79 -3.85 27.98
CA ASN A 153 12.04 -3.79 27.22
C ASN A 153 12.01 -2.68 26.16
N ILE A 154 10.91 -2.53 25.43
CA ILE A 154 10.72 -1.43 24.47
C ILE A 154 10.84 -0.07 25.19
N LEU A 155 10.17 0.10 26.34
CA LEU A 155 10.22 1.34 27.10
C LEU A 155 11.64 1.67 27.61
N GLN A 156 12.42 0.67 28.02
CA GLN A 156 13.80 0.89 28.44
C GLN A 156 14.70 1.39 27.30
N VAL A 157 14.53 0.83 26.10
CA VAL A 157 15.24 1.34 24.90
C VAL A 157 14.79 2.75 24.57
N CYS A 158 13.48 3.00 24.55
CA CYS A 158 12.93 4.32 24.21
C CYS A 158 13.32 5.41 25.21
N LYS A 159 13.61 5.09 26.48
CA LYS A 159 14.13 6.06 27.46
C LYS A 159 15.49 6.64 27.06
N GLN A 160 16.31 5.87 26.35
CA GLN A 160 17.65 6.28 25.91
C GLN A 160 17.62 7.08 24.59
N GLU A 161 16.48 7.12 23.91
CA GLU A 161 16.31 7.83 22.65
C GLU A 161 16.24 9.36 22.86
N PRO A 162 16.57 10.16 21.83
CA PRO A 162 16.42 11.61 21.87
C PRO A 162 14.99 12.04 22.21
N LEU A 163 14.86 13.24 22.79
CA LEU A 163 13.56 13.82 23.20
C LEU A 163 12.50 13.73 22.08
N ARG A 164 12.90 14.00 20.83
CA ARG A 164 12.04 13.85 19.66
C ARG A 164 11.38 12.47 19.58
N ASN A 165 12.17 11.40 19.61
CA ASN A 165 11.68 10.04 19.46
C ASN A 165 10.79 9.62 20.65
N ARG A 166 11.14 10.10 21.85
CA ARG A 166 10.31 9.92 23.06
C ARG A 166 8.95 10.58 22.94
N VAL A 167 8.91 11.83 22.45
CA VAL A 167 7.65 12.54 22.18
C VAL A 167 6.84 11.84 21.10
N MET A 168 7.48 11.40 20.01
CA MET A 168 6.81 10.63 18.95
C MET A 168 6.15 9.36 19.51
N LEU A 169 6.84 8.61 20.37
CA LEU A 169 6.26 7.43 21.02
C LEU A 169 5.09 7.79 21.93
N ALA A 170 5.25 8.80 22.79
CA ALA A 170 4.19 9.24 23.70
C ALA A 170 2.92 9.66 22.93
N MET A 171 3.08 10.47 21.88
CA MET A 171 1.96 10.89 21.03
C MET A 171 1.36 9.74 20.21
N SER A 172 2.17 8.77 19.79
CA SER A 172 1.66 7.54 19.15
C SER A 172 0.75 6.75 20.10
N TYR A 173 1.16 6.65 21.37
CA TYR A 173 0.48 5.85 22.38
C TYR A 173 -0.80 6.55 22.88
N ASP A 174 -0.70 7.83 23.20
CA ASP A 174 -1.74 8.60 23.87
C ASP A 174 -2.80 9.14 22.88
N ALA A 175 -2.35 9.73 21.76
CA ALA A 175 -3.22 10.30 20.75
C ALA A 175 -3.50 9.35 19.56
N ALA A 176 -3.02 8.10 19.63
CA ALA A 176 -3.19 7.06 18.60
C ALA A 176 -2.80 7.53 17.18
N LEU A 177 -1.78 8.40 17.10
CA LEU A 177 -1.35 8.98 15.84
C LEU A 177 -0.62 7.93 14.99
N ARG A 178 -0.92 7.92 13.69
CA ARG A 178 -0.17 7.10 12.72
C ARG A 178 1.21 7.70 12.49
N ARG A 179 2.17 6.88 12.07
CA ARG A 179 3.54 7.31 11.77
C ARG A 179 3.58 8.55 10.87
N GLU A 180 2.85 8.54 9.75
CA GLU A 180 2.81 9.68 8.83
C GLU A 180 2.18 10.93 9.47
N GLU A 181 1.16 10.76 10.31
CA GLU A 181 0.49 11.85 11.04
C GLU A 181 1.47 12.53 12.02
N ILE A 182 2.28 11.76 12.74
CA ILE A 182 3.29 12.29 13.68
C ILE A 182 4.43 12.98 12.95
N CYS A 183 4.97 12.36 11.90
CA CYS A 183 6.11 12.91 11.16
C CYS A 183 5.78 14.22 10.43
N SER A 184 4.49 14.52 10.23
CA SER A 184 4.01 15.71 9.53
C SER A 184 3.38 16.74 10.48
N LEU A 185 3.49 16.54 11.80
CA LEU A 185 2.91 17.45 12.79
C LEU A 185 3.71 18.76 12.81
N GLU A 186 3.01 19.89 12.74
CA GLU A 186 3.63 21.22 12.87
C GLU A 186 3.36 21.83 14.26
N VAL A 187 4.16 22.83 14.63
CA VAL A 187 3.97 23.53 15.92
C VAL A 187 2.57 24.16 16.01
N ALA A 188 2.05 24.67 14.89
CA ALA A 188 0.72 25.26 14.82
C ALA A 188 -0.43 24.24 14.97
N ASP A 189 -0.15 22.95 14.86
CA ASP A 189 -1.14 21.90 15.05
C ASP A 189 -1.33 21.53 16.53
N ILE A 190 -0.49 22.06 17.43
CA ILE A 190 -0.53 21.80 18.86
C ILE A 190 -1.19 22.98 19.56
N ASP A 191 -2.23 22.71 20.34
CA ASP A 191 -2.82 23.63 21.30
C ASP A 191 -2.46 23.21 22.73
N PRO A 192 -1.41 23.80 23.32
CA PRO A 192 -1.00 23.47 24.68
C PRO A 192 -1.98 23.90 25.76
N ALA A 193 -2.80 24.92 25.51
CA ALA A 193 -3.73 25.46 26.49
C ALA A 193 -4.89 24.49 26.74
N HIS A 194 -5.39 23.86 25.67
CA HIS A 194 -6.48 22.89 25.73
C HIS A 194 -6.00 21.43 25.65
N ARG A 195 -4.69 21.21 25.48
CA ARG A 195 -4.06 19.90 25.23
C ARG A 195 -4.71 19.16 24.06
N LEU A 196 -4.82 19.86 22.94
CA LEU A 196 -5.41 19.33 21.71
C LEU A 196 -4.35 19.28 20.61
N LEU A 197 -4.46 18.25 19.75
CA LEU A 197 -3.68 18.09 18.53
C LEU A 197 -4.63 18.09 17.35
N ARG A 198 -4.37 18.97 16.38
CA ARG A 198 -5.10 19.03 15.12
C ARG A 198 -4.37 18.15 14.09
N ILE A 199 -5.07 17.16 13.56
CA ILE A 199 -4.52 16.28 12.53
C ILE A 199 -5.10 16.70 11.19
N ARG A 200 -4.26 17.31 10.38
CA ARG A 200 -4.64 17.92 9.10
C ARG A 200 -5.08 16.87 8.09
N LEU A 201 -6.07 17.23 7.27
CA LEU A 201 -6.71 16.30 6.33
C LEU A 201 -5.72 15.73 5.29
N GLU A 202 -4.71 16.51 4.88
CA GLU A 202 -3.71 16.14 3.88
C GLU A 202 -2.83 14.95 4.31
N VAL A 203 -2.65 14.75 5.62
CA VAL A 203 -1.85 13.65 6.17
C VAL A 203 -2.70 12.42 6.47
N THR A 204 -4.01 12.61 6.65
CA THR A 204 -4.91 11.50 6.97
C THR A 204 -5.23 10.65 5.75
N LYS A 205 -5.24 9.32 5.93
CA LYS A 205 -5.63 8.37 4.88
C LYS A 205 -7.03 8.63 4.30
N ASN A 206 -7.96 9.11 5.13
CA ASN A 206 -9.36 9.31 4.76
C ASN A 206 -9.66 10.75 4.32
N ARG A 207 -8.65 11.63 4.24
CA ARG A 207 -8.82 13.07 3.94
C ARG A 207 -9.84 13.76 4.83
N ARG A 208 -9.80 13.45 6.13
CA ARG A 208 -10.67 14.07 7.14
C ARG A 208 -9.81 14.60 8.26
N GLU A 209 -9.97 15.89 8.52
CA GLU A 209 -9.39 16.51 9.71
C GLU A 209 -10.05 15.93 10.97
N ARG A 210 -9.26 15.82 12.04
CA ARG A 210 -9.78 15.52 13.37
C ARG A 210 -8.92 16.19 14.43
N VAL A 211 -9.51 16.46 15.58
CA VAL A 211 -8.82 16.95 16.77
C VAL A 211 -8.80 15.83 17.80
N VAL A 212 -7.64 15.57 18.39
CA VAL A 212 -7.45 14.54 19.43
C VAL A 212 -6.85 15.18 20.68
N PRO A 213 -7.31 14.82 21.89
CA PRO A 213 -6.68 15.27 23.11
C PRO A 213 -5.36 14.53 23.35
N TYR A 214 -4.49 15.13 24.15
CA TYR A 214 -3.34 14.45 24.74
C TYR A 214 -3.26 14.69 26.26
N SER A 215 -2.69 13.72 26.96
CA SER A 215 -2.58 13.63 28.40
C SER A 215 -1.44 14.50 28.93
N LEU A 216 -1.50 14.81 30.21
CA LEU A 216 -0.39 15.44 30.93
C LEU A 216 0.80 14.48 30.97
N ALA A 217 2.01 15.02 30.83
CA ALA A 217 3.22 14.26 31.10
C ALA A 217 3.20 13.85 32.58
N THR A 218 3.09 12.54 32.81
CA THR A 218 3.27 11.90 34.13
C THR A 218 4.68 11.34 34.20
#